data_AF-A0A969BMV2-F1
#
_entry.id   AF-A0A969BMV2-F1
#
_cell.length_a   1.000
_cell.length_b   1.000
_cell.length_c   1.000
_cell.angle_alpha   90.00
_cell.angle_beta   90.00
_cell.angle_gamma   90.00
#
_symmetry.space_group_name_H-M   'P 1'
#
loop_
_entity.id
_entity.type
_entity.pdbx_description
1 polymer ?
#
loop_
_entity_poly.entity_id
_entity_poly.type
_entity_poly.pdbx_seq_one_letter_code
_entity_poly.pdbx_strand_id
1 'polypeptide(L)' 'MATTEYFNKDVTDAAGGGEYNLEVGTTNFAGEGPQMYLNFGGKGMILSHKDAKEFAEAVESIAFYFRNWKE' A
#
# COMPACT_ATOMS: atom_id res chain seq x y z
N MET A 1 -18.55 -0.42 9.37
CA MET A 1 -17.55 -0.84 8.37
C MET A 1 -16.18 -0.71 9.02
N ALA A 2 -15.27 -1.65 8.80
CA ALA A 2 -14.02 -1.72 9.55
C ALA A 2 -12.83 -1.61 8.60
N THR A 3 -11.93 -0.67 8.91
CA THR A 3 -10.62 -0.54 8.28
C THR A 3 -9.56 -0.86 9.33
N THR A 4 -8.53 -1.60 8.93
CA THR A 4 -7.30 -1.76 9.73
C THR A 4 -6.16 -1.12 8.95
N GLU A 5 -5.60 -0.05 9.48
CA GLU A 5 -4.47 0.66 8.87
C GLU A 5 -3.15 0.02 9.32
N TYR A 6 -2.26 -0.25 8.38
CA TYR A 6 -0.92 -0.79 8.66
C TYR A 6 0.18 0.24 8.38
N PHE A 7 -0.08 1.18 7.49
CA PHE A 7 0.83 2.26 7.14
C PHE A 7 0.00 3.52 6.89
N ASN A 8 0.37 4.63 7.53
CA ASN A 8 -0.16 5.95 7.23
C ASN A 8 0.98 6.94 7.43
N LYS A 9 1.44 7.55 6.33
CA LYS A 9 2.53 8.52 6.37
C LYS A 9 2.48 9.43 5.15
N ASP A 10 2.85 10.69 5.37
CA ASP A 10 3.17 11.60 4.27
C ASP A 10 4.49 11.18 3.62
N VAL A 11 4.42 10.94 2.32
CA VAL A 11 5.56 10.56 1.48
C VAL A 11 5.82 11.65 0.44
N THR A 12 7.10 11.95 0.26
CA THR A 12 7.55 12.89 -0.76
C THR A 12 7.86 12.11 -2.03
N ASP A 13 7.32 12.54 -3.17
CA ASP A 13 7.66 11.93 -4.45
C ASP A 13 9.16 12.14 -4.79
N ALA A 14 9.70 11.20 -5.55
CA ALA A 14 11.11 11.27 -5.98
C ALA A 14 11.36 12.25 -7.13
N ALA A 15 10.30 12.75 -7.78
CA ALA A 15 10.39 13.45 -9.06
C ALA A 15 10.37 14.98 -8.93
N GLY A 16 9.87 15.53 -7.84
CA GLY A 16 9.60 16.96 -7.70
C GLY A 16 9.25 17.45 -6.30
N GLY A 17 9.23 16.58 -5.28
CA GLY A 17 9.04 17.01 -3.89
C GLY A 17 7.58 17.18 -3.47
N GLY A 18 6.62 16.69 -4.25
CA GLY A 18 5.21 16.69 -3.86
C GLY A 18 4.99 15.77 -2.67
N GLU A 19 4.26 16.25 -1.66
CA GLU A 19 3.89 15.47 -0.48
C GLU A 19 2.49 14.87 -0.66
N TYR A 20 2.37 13.56 -0.42
CA TYR A 20 1.12 12.84 -0.50
C TYR A 20 0.97 11.98 0.74
N ASN A 21 -0.21 12.00 1.34
CA ASN A 21 -0.53 11.04 2.37
C ASN A 21 -0.73 9.66 1.73
N LEU A 22 0.06 8.68 2.16
CA LEU A 22 -0.05 7.29 1.75
C LEU A 22 -0.62 6.45 2.88
N GLU A 23 -1.77 5.84 2.63
CA GLU A 23 -2.41 4.89 3.55
C GLU A 23 -2.45 3.50 2.92
N VAL A 24 -2.07 2.49 3.70
CA VAL A 24 -2.14 1.08 3.32
C VAL A 24 -2.79 0.30 4.46
N GLY A 25 -3.78 -0.51 4.12
CA GLY A 25 -4.51 -1.28 5.13
C GLY A 25 -5.40 -2.35 4.54
N THR A 26 -6.29 -2.88 5.38
CA THR A 26 -7.38 -3.76 4.96
C THR A 26 -8.74 -3.14 5.24
N THR A 27 -9.73 -3.47 4.41
CA THR A 27 -11.11 -3.04 4.54
C THR A 27 -12.07 -4.17 4.19
N ASN A 28 -13.34 -4.06 4.61
CA ASN A 28 -14.43 -4.93 4.17
C ASN A 28 -15.47 -4.22 3.30
N PHE A 29 -15.15 -3.03 2.77
CA PHE A 29 -16.09 -2.20 2.01
C PHE A 29 -16.66 -2.86 0.73
N ALA A 30 -15.87 -3.69 0.04
CA ALA A 30 -16.28 -4.30 -1.22
C ALA A 30 -17.02 -5.65 -1.05
N GLY A 31 -17.27 -6.09 0.20
CA GLY A 31 -18.14 -7.23 0.48
C GLY A 31 -17.51 -8.61 0.28
N GLU A 32 -16.25 -8.69 -0.17
CA GLU A 32 -15.54 -9.96 -0.40
C GLU A 32 -14.68 -10.39 0.82
N GLY A 33 -14.99 -9.87 2.02
CA GLY A 33 -14.17 -10.06 3.21
C GLY A 33 -13.04 -9.02 3.32
N PRO A 34 -11.99 -9.27 4.12
CA PRO A 34 -10.85 -8.36 4.23
C PRO A 34 -10.12 -8.24 2.89
N GLN A 35 -10.04 -7.02 2.36
CA GLN A 35 -9.39 -6.67 1.10
C GLN A 35 -8.37 -5.57 1.34
N MET A 36 -7.23 -5.65 0.67
CA MET A 36 -6.21 -4.62 0.76
C MET A 36 -6.70 -3.34 0.10
N TYR A 37 -6.48 -2.19 0.74
CA TYR A 37 -6.66 -0.89 0.12
C TYR A 37 -5.35 -0.10 0.11
N LEU A 38 -5.24 0.75 -0.90
CA LEU A 38 -4.17 1.72 -1.07
C LEU A 38 -4.81 3.09 -1.28
N ASN A 39 -4.41 4.10 -0.51
CA ASN A 39 -4.84 5.48 -0.68
C ASN A 39 -3.63 6.39 -0.91
N PHE A 40 -3.65 7.13 -2.01
CA PHE A 40 -2.62 8.10 -2.35
C PHE A 40 -3.25 9.48 -2.47
N GLY A 41 -3.05 10.35 -1.46
CA GLY A 41 -3.52 11.72 -1.48
C GLY A 41 -5.04 11.84 -1.71
N GLY A 42 -5.82 10.95 -1.09
CA GLY A 42 -7.28 10.89 -1.23
C GLY A 42 -7.79 10.10 -2.44
N LYS A 43 -6.90 9.54 -3.26
CA LYS A 43 -7.25 8.63 -4.36
C LYS A 43 -7.00 7.19 -3.94
N GLY A 44 -8.09 6.49 -3.62
CA GLY A 44 -8.06 5.11 -3.12
C GLY A 44 -8.35 4.06 -4.19
N MET A 45 -7.77 2.87 -4.03
CA MET A 45 -8.17 1.65 -4.70
C MET A 45 -8.27 0.49 -3.71
N ILE A 46 -9.19 -0.42 -3.96
CA ILE A 46 -9.33 -1.69 -3.23
C ILE A 46 -8.91 -2.80 -4.20
N LEU A 47 -8.00 -3.64 -3.74
CA LEU A 47 -7.48 -4.76 -4.54
C LEU A 47 -8.32 -6.01 -4.33
N SER A 48 -8.47 -6.80 -5.39
CA SER A 48 -8.95 -8.18 -5.26
C SER A 48 -7.94 -8.99 -4.41
N HIS A 49 -8.35 -10.13 -3.85
CA HIS A 49 -7.42 -10.99 -3.10
C HIS A 49 -6.23 -11.45 -3.95
N LYS A 50 -6.47 -11.71 -5.24
CA LYS A 50 -5.42 -12.12 -6.17
C LYS A 50 -4.42 -10.98 -6.37
N ASP A 51 -4.89 -9.79 -6.72
CA ASP A 51 -4.02 -8.64 -6.99
C ASP A 51 -3.29 -8.17 -5.72
N ALA A 52 -3.96 -8.22 -4.56
CA ALA A 52 -3.34 -7.93 -3.27
C ALA A 52 -2.18 -8.88 -2.96
N LYS A 53 -2.33 -10.17 -3.26
CA LYS A 53 -1.26 -11.16 -3.08
C LYS A 53 -0.08 -10.87 -4.02
N GLU A 54 -0.33 -10.68 -5.32
CA GLU A 54 0.71 -10.37 -6.30
C GLU A 54 1.45 -9.06 -5.95
N PHE A 55 0.72 -8.05 -5.48
CA PHE A 55 1.31 -6.80 -4.99
C PHE A 55 2.21 -7.02 -3.77
N ALA A 56 1.75 -7.76 -2.76
CA ALA A 56 2.53 -8.02 -1.56
C ALA A 56 3.83 -8.79 -1.85
N GLU A 57 3.76 -9.80 -2.72
CA GLU A 57 4.94 -10.56 -3.16
C GLU A 57 5.94 -9.68 -3.93
N ALA A 58 5.45 -8.77 -4.78
CA ALA A 58 6.32 -7.81 -5.48
C ALA A 58 6.99 -6.83 -4.49
N VAL A 59 6.24 -6.30 -3.52
CA VAL A 59 6.79 -5.41 -2.48
C VAL A 59 7.82 -6.13 -1.60
N GLU A 60 7.56 -7.38 -1.22
CA GLU A 60 8.52 -8.20 -0.48
C GLU A 60 9.83 -8.38 -1.26
N SER A 61 9.74 -8.66 -2.57
CA SER A 61 10.93 -8.77 -3.45
C SER A 61 11.74 -7.46 -3.49
N ILE A 62 11.07 -6.32 -3.60
CA ILE A 62 11.72 -4.99 -3.55
C ILE A 62 12.38 -4.78 -2.18
N ALA A 63 11.69 -5.10 -1.09
CA ALA A 63 12.23 -4.97 0.26
C ALA A 63 13.50 -5.82 0.45
N PHE A 64 13.53 -7.04 -0.11
CA PHE A 64 14.73 -7.88 -0.11
C PHE A 64 15.89 -7.28 -0.89
N TYR A 65 15.61 -6.64 -2.03
CA TYR A 65 16.64 -5.92 -2.80
C TYR A 65 17.30 -4.83 -1.95
N PHE A 66 16.49 -3.97 -1.32
CA PHE A 66 16.99 -2.88 -0.47
C PHE A 66 17.66 -3.37 0.82
N ARG A 67 17.19 -4.47 1.42
CA ARG A 67 17.82 -5.07 2.62
C ARG A 67 19.27 -5.50 2.37
N ASN A 68 19.60 -5.95 1.17
CA ASN A 68 20.93 -6.43 0.81
C ASN A 68 21.82 -5.34 0.22
N TRP A 69 21.27 -4.13 0.01
CA TRP A 69 22.06 -2.98 -0.38
C TRP A 69 22.89 -2.50 0.81
N LYS A 70 24.21 -2.58 0.68
CA LYS A 70 25.15 -1.93 1.59
C LYS A 70 25.65 -0.67 0.90
N GLU A 71 25.51 0.47 1.57
CA GLU A 71 26.12 1.74 1.20
C GLU A 71 27.66 1.64 1.13
#